data_AF-A0A7S3XRT9-F1
#
_entry.id   AF-A0A7S3XRT9-F1
#
_cell.length_a   1.000
_cell.length_b   1.000
_cell.length_c   1.000
_cell.angle_alpha   90.00
_cell.angle_beta   90.00
_cell.angle_gamma   90.00
#
_symmetry.space_group_name_H-M   'P 1'
#
loop_
_entity.id
_entity.type
_entity.pdbx_description
1 polymer ?
#
loop_
_entity_poly.entity_id
_entity_poly.type
_entity_poly.pdbx_seq_one_letter_code
_entity_poly.pdbx_strand_id
1 'polypeptide(L)'
;AAAAAVEWGPGCLAPAFQALQLVTDDFAEGVLDAGEGAALALVGCLGAYGRQRRDVNAAFAAVGALWAAAERLAARRGSTSPALWARMFSELRDLSLDFRPEVRDCALPTLCLAIAAAGAGAAAAA
;
A
#
# COMPACT_ATOMS: atom_id res chain seq x y z
N ALA A 1 -16.61 -2.28 25.14
CA ALA A 1 -17.48 -2.98 24.18
C ALA A 1 -16.95 -2.69 22.78
N ALA A 2 -16.47 -3.69 22.05
CA ALA A 2 -16.14 -3.49 20.63
C ALA A 2 -17.45 -3.21 19.90
N ALA A 3 -17.56 -2.07 19.21
CA ALA A 3 -18.70 -1.79 18.36
C ALA A 3 -18.85 -2.94 17.36
N ALA A 4 -20.04 -3.53 17.26
CA ALA A 4 -20.31 -4.53 16.24
C ALA A 4 -19.96 -3.91 14.88
N ALA A 5 -19.01 -4.53 14.18
CA ALA A 5 -18.58 -4.03 12.88
C ALA A 5 -19.81 -4.01 11.97
N VAL A 6 -20.19 -2.82 11.49
CA VAL A 6 -21.21 -2.69 10.45
C VAL A 6 -20.68 -3.46 9.25
N GLU A 7 -21.37 -4.54 8.88
CA GLU A 7 -21.05 -5.26 7.65
C GLU A 7 -21.52 -4.44 6.47
N TRP A 8 -20.57 -3.78 5.80
CA TRP A 8 -20.83 -3.07 4.57
C TRP A 8 -21.12 -4.09 3.45
N GLY A 9 -22.22 -3.90 2.73
CA GLY A 9 -22.61 -4.79 1.65
C GLY A 9 -21.57 -4.84 0.52
N PRO A 10 -21.52 -5.89 -0.31
CA PRO A 10 -20.51 -6.05 -1.36
C PRO A 10 -20.43 -4.89 -2.35
N GLY A 11 -21.52 -4.13 -2.53
CA GLY A 11 -21.57 -2.95 -3.41
C GLY A 11 -20.71 -1.77 -2.93
N CYS A 12 -20.22 -1.76 -1.69
CA CYS A 12 -19.35 -0.69 -1.20
C CYS A 12 -17.89 -0.85 -1.65
N LEU A 13 -17.49 -2.05 -2.11
CA LEU A 13 -16.07 -2.37 -2.33
C LEU A 13 -15.46 -1.48 -3.41
N ALA A 14 -16.13 -1.37 -4.56
CA ALA A 14 -15.66 -0.57 -5.68
C ALA A 14 -15.66 0.95 -5.37
N PRO A 15 -16.74 1.55 -4.84
CA PRO A 15 -16.71 2.97 -4.43
C PRO A 15 -15.63 3.27 -3.37
N ALA A 16 -15.43 2.38 -2.40
CA ALA A 16 -14.40 2.56 -1.39
C ALA A 16 -12.98 2.41 -1.99
N PHE A 17 -12.80 1.55 -2.99
CA PHE A 17 -11.53 1.46 -3.70
C PHE A 17 -11.26 2.70 -4.54
N GLN A 18 -12.28 3.22 -5.24
CA GLN A 18 -12.18 4.48 -6.00
C GLN A 18 -11.79 5.65 -5.09
N ALA A 19 -12.35 5.72 -3.87
CA ALA A 19 -11.94 6.71 -2.88
C ALA A 19 -10.48 6.52 -2.46
N LEU A 20 -10.02 5.28 -2.27
CA LEU A 20 -8.62 5.00 -1.95
C LEU A 20 -7.67 5.34 -3.11
N GLN A 21 -8.07 5.10 -4.35
CA GLN A 21 -7.32 5.51 -5.54
C GLN A 21 -7.18 7.02 -5.59
N LEU A 22 -8.27 7.77 -5.40
CA LEU A 22 -8.24 9.24 -5.30
C LEU A 22 -7.22 9.71 -4.24
N VAL A 23 -7.23 9.10 -3.06
CA VAL A 23 -6.27 9.41 -2.00
C VAL A 23 -4.82 9.11 -2.43
N THR A 24 -4.60 7.99 -3.11
CA THR A 24 -3.26 7.56 -3.54
C THR A 24 -2.72 8.39 -4.70
N ASP A 25 -3.59 8.76 -5.64
CA ASP A 25 -3.22 9.44 -6.87
C ASP A 25 -3.04 10.94 -6.62
N ASP A 26 -4.00 11.57 -5.94
CA ASP A 26 -4.06 13.04 -5.82
C ASP A 26 -3.60 13.57 -4.45
N PHE A 27 -3.68 12.76 -3.37
CA PHE A 27 -3.45 13.23 -2.00
C PHE A 27 -2.32 12.50 -1.26
N ALA A 28 -1.58 11.61 -1.92
CA ALA A 28 -0.61 10.75 -1.24
C ALA A 28 0.49 11.55 -0.52
N GLU A 29 1.02 12.61 -1.12
CA GLU A 29 2.05 13.44 -0.48
C GLU A 29 1.53 14.04 0.84
N GLY A 30 0.34 14.65 0.79
CA GLY A 30 -0.32 15.20 1.97
C GLY A 30 -0.59 14.15 3.05
N VAL A 31 -0.98 12.93 2.68
CA VAL A 31 -1.20 11.82 3.64
C VAL A 31 0.11 11.33 4.25
N LEU A 32 1.17 11.23 3.45
CA LEU A 32 2.51 10.83 3.92
C LEU A 32 3.15 11.90 4.82
N ASP A 33 2.78 13.17 4.65
CA ASP A 33 3.23 14.31 5.46
C ASP A 33 2.36 14.57 6.69
N ALA A 34 1.07 14.20 6.66
CA ALA A 34 0.13 14.40 7.77
C ALA A 34 0.53 13.65 9.06
N GLY A 35 1.31 12.57 8.92
CA GLY A 35 1.90 11.85 10.05
C GLY A 35 2.05 10.36 9.78
N GLU A 36 2.88 9.71 10.59
CA GLU A 36 3.18 8.28 10.45
C GLU A 36 1.93 7.39 10.51
N GLY A 37 0.97 7.71 11.40
CA GLY A 37 -0.27 6.95 11.53
C GLY A 37 -1.13 6.97 10.25
N ALA A 38 -1.23 8.12 9.57
CA ALA A 38 -1.98 8.25 8.33
C ALA A 38 -1.29 7.49 7.19
N ALA A 39 0.04 7.58 7.10
CA ALA A 39 0.84 6.83 6.14
C ALA A 39 0.73 5.31 6.34
N LEU A 40 0.81 4.83 7.59
CA LEU A 40 0.64 3.43 7.93
C LEU A 40 -0.77 2.92 7.61
N ALA A 41 -1.79 3.76 7.83
CA ALA A 41 -3.18 3.45 7.48
C ALA A 41 -3.36 3.33 5.96
N LEU A 42 -2.80 4.25 5.18
CA LEU A 42 -2.83 4.20 3.71
C LEU A 42 -2.22 2.90 3.18
N VAL A 43 -0.99 2.58 3.59
CA VAL A 43 -0.32 1.33 3.18
C VAL A 43 -1.10 0.10 3.63
N GLY A 44 -1.66 0.13 4.85
CA GLY A 44 -2.50 -0.94 5.36
C GLY A 44 -3.80 -1.13 4.57
N CYS A 45 -4.45 -0.04 4.16
CA CYS A 45 -5.66 -0.08 3.32
C CYS A 45 -5.33 -0.67 1.94
N LEU A 46 -4.25 -0.23 1.31
CA LEU A 46 -3.82 -0.77 0.01
C LEU A 46 -3.51 -2.27 0.11
N GLY A 47 -2.78 -2.70 1.15
CA GLY A 47 -2.54 -4.11 1.40
C GLY A 47 -3.81 -4.94 1.65
N ALA A 48 -4.79 -4.38 2.37
CA ALA A 48 -6.10 -5.01 2.56
C ALA A 48 -6.87 -5.16 1.24
N TYR A 49 -6.81 -4.17 0.34
CA TYR A 49 -7.38 -4.27 -1.00
C TYR A 49 -6.62 -5.24 -1.90
N GLY A 50 -5.30 -5.37 -1.74
CA GLY A 50 -4.53 -6.43 -2.40
C GLY A 50 -5.02 -7.82 -1.98
N ARG A 51 -5.34 -8.03 -0.70
CA ARG A 51 -5.74 -9.33 -0.14
C ARG A 51 -7.22 -9.67 -0.33
N GLN A 52 -8.10 -8.70 -0.58
CA GLN A 52 -9.52 -9.04 -0.78
C GLN A 52 -9.70 -9.92 -2.01
N ARG A 53 -10.68 -10.82 -1.94
CA ARG A 53 -10.88 -11.93 -2.91
C ARG A 53 -12.03 -11.71 -3.89
N ARG A 54 -12.77 -10.61 -3.75
CA ARG A 54 -13.99 -10.35 -4.51
C ARG A 54 -13.71 -9.73 -5.88
N ASP A 55 -12.70 -8.87 -5.97
CA ASP A 55 -12.35 -8.14 -7.17
C ASP A 55 -10.85 -8.24 -7.43
N VAL A 56 -10.45 -9.15 -8.32
CA VAL A 56 -9.02 -9.34 -8.63
C VAL A 56 -8.39 -8.10 -9.26
N ASN A 57 -9.16 -7.30 -10.00
CA ASN A 57 -8.65 -6.08 -10.63
C ASN A 57 -8.34 -5.02 -9.60
N ALA A 58 -9.21 -4.84 -8.60
CA ALA A 58 -8.95 -3.96 -7.47
C ALA A 58 -7.73 -4.43 -6.65
N ALA A 59 -7.57 -5.74 -6.47
CA ALA A 59 -6.40 -6.31 -5.80
C ALA A 59 -5.09 -6.02 -6.54
N PHE A 60 -5.06 -6.25 -7.86
CA PHE A 60 -3.91 -5.95 -8.70
C PHE A 60 -3.60 -4.45 -8.72
N ALA A 61 -4.62 -3.60 -8.88
CA ALA A 61 -4.47 -2.15 -8.84
C ALA A 61 -3.92 -1.67 -7.48
N ALA A 62 -4.31 -2.31 -6.37
CA ALA A 62 -3.78 -1.99 -5.06
C ALA A 62 -2.28 -2.33 -4.92
N VAL A 63 -1.78 -3.40 -5.56
CA VAL A 63 -0.34 -3.68 -5.64
C VAL A 63 0.39 -2.58 -6.39
N GLY A 64 -0.15 -2.11 -7.52
CA GLY A 64 0.40 -0.97 -8.25
C GLY A 64 0.41 0.32 -7.41
N ALA A 65 -0.64 0.56 -6.63
CA ALA A 65 -0.71 1.68 -5.71
C ALA A 65 0.29 1.59 -4.54
N LEU A 66 0.57 0.39 -4.03
CA LEU A 66 1.66 0.16 -3.05
C LEU A 66 3.02 0.55 -3.65
N TRP A 67 3.28 0.19 -4.91
CA TRP A 67 4.48 0.64 -5.62
C TRP A 67 4.55 2.16 -5.73
N ALA A 68 3.47 2.79 -6.18
CA ALA A 68 3.40 4.24 -6.34
C ALA A 68 3.62 4.99 -5.00
N ALA A 69 3.15 4.42 -3.89
CA ALA A 69 3.43 4.92 -2.55
C ALA A 69 4.90 4.71 -2.13
N ALA A 70 5.51 3.59 -2.50
CA ALA A 70 6.94 3.32 -2.24
C ALA A 70 7.85 4.29 -3.03
N GLU A 71 7.53 4.60 -4.29
CA GLU A 71 8.26 5.59 -5.09
C GLU A 71 8.22 6.97 -4.45
N ARG A 72 7.03 7.43 -4.05
CA ARG A 72 6.85 8.70 -3.34
C ARG A 72 7.66 8.71 -2.06
N LEU A 73 7.64 7.61 -1.30
CA LEU A 73 8.37 7.49 -0.06
C LEU A 73 9.89 7.57 -0.27
N ALA A 74 10.43 6.91 -1.29
CA ALA A 74 11.84 6.97 -1.63
C ALA A 74 12.27 8.34 -2.17
N ALA A 75 11.36 9.07 -2.84
CA ALA A 75 11.63 10.42 -3.34
C ALA A 75 11.62 11.50 -2.26
N ARG A 76 11.10 11.22 -1.05
CA ARG A 76 11.07 12.20 0.05
C ARG A 76 12.47 12.55 0.50
N ARG A 77 12.76 13.85 0.56
CA ARG A 77 14.00 14.39 1.13
C ARG A 77 13.88 14.38 2.65
N GLY A 78 14.48 13.39 3.31
CA GLY A 78 14.53 13.29 4.77
C GLY A 78 14.55 11.85 5.27
N SER A 79 14.66 11.68 6.59
CA SER A 79 14.58 10.35 7.21
C SER A 79 13.16 9.80 7.06
N THR A 80 12.99 8.86 6.15
CA THR A 80 11.75 8.09 6.08
C THR A 80 11.63 7.18 7.31
N SER A 81 10.41 7.08 7.86
CA SER A 81 10.12 6.14 8.95
C SER A 81 10.46 4.69 8.57
N PRO A 82 11.33 4.01 9.35
CA PRO A 82 11.57 2.58 9.20
C PRO A 82 10.31 1.74 9.41
N ALA A 83 9.38 2.19 10.26
CA ALA A 83 8.12 1.50 10.51
C ALA A 83 7.21 1.50 9.28
N LEU A 84 7.21 2.59 8.50
CA LEU A 84 6.45 2.68 7.27
C LEU A 84 7.00 1.76 6.17
N TRP A 85 8.33 1.70 6.01
CA TRP A 85 8.96 0.72 5.11
C TRP A 85 8.69 -0.71 5.56
N ALA A 86 8.81 -1.01 6.85
CA ALA A 86 8.48 -2.33 7.39
C ALA A 86 7.02 -2.71 7.12
N ARG A 87 6.09 -1.77 7.24
CA ARG A 87 4.68 -1.97 6.90
C ARG A 87 4.49 -2.27 5.42
N MET A 88 5.13 -1.49 4.54
CA MET A 88 5.11 -1.69 3.09
C MET A 88 5.62 -3.08 2.69
N PHE A 89 6.78 -3.48 3.22
CA PHE A 89 7.36 -4.79 2.93
C PHE A 89 6.51 -5.93 3.49
N SER A 90 5.90 -5.77 4.66
CA SER A 90 5.00 -6.78 5.21
C SER A 90 3.79 -6.99 4.30
N GLU A 91 3.18 -5.92 3.81
CA GLU A 91 2.01 -6.01 2.91
C GLU A 91 2.38 -6.66 1.57
N LEU A 92 3.47 -6.22 0.95
CA LEU A 92 3.95 -6.79 -0.32
C LEU A 92 4.42 -8.25 -0.17
N ARG A 93 5.05 -8.62 0.94
CA ARG A 93 5.41 -10.01 1.26
C ARG A 93 4.17 -10.90 1.32
N ASP A 94 3.15 -10.47 2.04
CA ASP A 94 1.93 -11.27 2.19
C ASP A 94 1.23 -11.44 0.84
N LEU A 95 1.21 -10.41 -0.01
CA LEU A 95 0.69 -10.47 -1.37
C LEU A 95 1.56 -11.31 -2.32
N SER A 96 2.87 -11.39 -2.09
CA SER A 96 3.78 -12.28 -2.82
C SER A 96 3.54 -13.76 -2.51
N LEU A 97 2.75 -14.06 -1.48
CA LEU A 97 2.33 -15.41 -1.11
C LEU A 97 0.86 -15.67 -1.45
N ASP A 98 0.21 -14.76 -2.21
CA ASP A 98 -1.19 -14.90 -2.58
C ASP A 98 -1.42 -16.14 -3.45
N PHE A 99 -2.59 -16.77 -3.27
CA PHE A 99 -2.98 -17.96 -4.03
C PHE A 99 -3.26 -17.63 -5.50
N ARG A 100 -3.65 -16.38 -5.79
CA ARG A 100 -3.92 -15.87 -7.14
C ARG A 100 -2.61 -15.54 -7.84
N PRO A 101 -2.28 -16.23 -8.95
CA PRO A 101 -1.05 -15.96 -9.70
C PRO A 101 -0.90 -14.50 -10.10
N GLU A 102 -1.98 -13.85 -10.54
CA GLU A 102 -1.95 -12.47 -11.05
C GLU A 102 -1.53 -11.46 -9.97
N VAL A 103 -1.97 -11.66 -8.73
CA VAL A 103 -1.60 -10.81 -7.59
C VAL A 103 -0.17 -11.08 -7.16
N ARG A 104 0.20 -12.36 -7.06
CA ARG A 104 1.56 -12.77 -6.67
C ARG A 104 2.63 -12.32 -7.66
N ASP A 105 2.38 -12.52 -8.95
CA ASP A 105 3.31 -12.22 -10.04
C ASP A 105 3.51 -10.70 -10.19
N CYS A 106 2.56 -9.90 -9.72
CA CYS A 106 2.71 -8.45 -9.56
C CYS A 106 3.47 -8.09 -8.27
N ALA A 107 3.07 -8.67 -7.13
CA ALA A 107 3.56 -8.28 -5.82
C ALA A 107 5.04 -8.64 -5.59
N LEU A 108 5.50 -9.78 -6.09
CA LEU A 108 6.89 -10.22 -5.86
C LEU A 108 7.91 -9.29 -6.52
N PRO A 109 7.80 -8.93 -7.81
CA PRO A 109 8.64 -7.89 -8.41
C PRO A 109 8.52 -6.56 -7.69
N THR A 110 7.29 -6.13 -7.33
CA THR A 110 7.07 -4.88 -6.61
C THR A 110 7.76 -4.86 -5.24
N LEU A 111 7.78 -5.97 -4.50
CA LEU A 111 8.52 -6.10 -3.24
C LEU A 111 10.02 -5.86 -3.46
N CYS A 112 10.61 -6.51 -4.47
CA CYS A 112 12.03 -6.35 -4.80
C CYS A 112 12.35 -4.89 -5.17
N LEU A 113 11.49 -4.26 -5.97
CA LEU A 113 11.63 -2.85 -6.34
C LEU A 113 11.51 -1.92 -5.11
N ALA A 114 10.56 -2.19 -4.21
CA ALA A 114 10.39 -1.42 -2.98
C ALA A 114 11.62 -1.52 -2.07
N ILE A 115 12.23 -2.71 -1.94
CA ILE A 115 13.46 -2.91 -1.16
C ILE A 115 14.60 -2.10 -1.77
N ALA A 116 14.77 -2.14 -3.10
CA ALA A 116 15.78 -1.35 -3.79
C ALA A 116 15.57 0.16 -3.60
N ALA A 117 14.32 0.63 -3.72
CA ALA A 117 13.95 2.03 -3.52
C ALA A 117 14.25 2.53 -2.10
N ALA A 118 13.94 1.73 -1.08
CA ALA A 118 14.26 2.04 0.30
C ALA A 118 15.77 2.16 0.55
N GLY A 119 16.56 1.25 -0.04
CA GLY A 119 18.03 1.28 0.04
C GLY A 119 18.63 2.51 -0.65
N ALA A 120 18.13 2.85 -1.83
CA ALA A 120 18.56 4.04 -2.57
C ALA A 120 18.23 5.34 -1.81
N GLY A 121 17.03 5.44 -1.23
CA GLY A 121 16.62 6.56 -0.40
C GLY A 121 17.47 6.70 0.87
N ALA A 122 17.82 5.59 1.51
CA ALA A 122 18.72 5.60 2.67
C ALA A 122 20.15 6.06 2.30
N ALA A 123 20.68 5.63 1.16
CA ALA A 123 21.99 6.06 0.67
C ALA A 123 22.02 7.55 0.29
N ALA A 124 20.93 8.11 -0.23
CA ALA A 124 20.83 9.52 -0.58
C ALA A 124 20.70 10.46 0.63
N ALA A 125 20.34 9.93 1.81
CA ALA A 125 20.16 10.70 3.04
C ALA A 125 21.39 10.68 3.98
N ALA A 126 22.42 9.89 3.65
CA ALA A 126 23.68 9.76 4.40
C ALA A 126 24.75 10.73 3.85
#